data_AF-A0A0G4G5B9-F1
#
_entry.id   AF-A0A0G4G5B9-F1
#
_cell.length_a   1.000
_cell.length_b   1.000
_cell.length_c   1.000
_cell.angle_alpha   90.00
_cell.angle_beta   90.00
_cell.angle_gamma   90.00
#
_symmetry.space_group_name_H-M   'P 1'
#
loop_
_entity.id
_entity.type
_entity.pdbx_description
1 polymer ?
#
loop_
_entity_poly.entity_id
_entity_poly.type
_entity_poly.pdbx_seq_one_letter_code
_entity_poly.pdbx_strand_id
1 'polypeptide(L)'
;MNSDGIPVKYHEKLPYDKAVQYAALLSDFCTSSRKCLKELLPYVENDLNAVRIRTKERTEIIVVSAMDYVLIVVQNCSGKPINYDEGEAAKPAEA
;
A
#
# COMPACT_ATOMS: atom_id res chain seq x y z
N MET A 1 -5.80 7.81 -3.02
CA MET A 1 -6.33 8.75 -2.01
C MET A 1 -5.82 10.14 -2.30
N ASN A 2 -6.51 11.16 -1.83
CA ASN A 2 -6.03 12.54 -1.85
C ASN A 2 -5.02 12.79 -0.70
N SER A 3 -4.51 14.01 -0.60
CA SER A 3 -3.61 14.47 0.47
C SER A 3 -4.19 14.31 1.88
N ASP A 4 -5.51 14.32 2.01
CA ASP A 4 -6.21 14.22 3.30
C ASP A 4 -6.40 12.77 3.78
N GLY A 5 -5.88 11.80 3.03
CA GLY A 5 -6.04 10.38 3.37
C GLY A 5 -7.43 9.83 3.05
N ILE A 6 -8.18 10.48 2.15
CA ILE A 6 -9.54 10.05 1.77
C ILE A 6 -9.47 9.20 0.47
N PRO A 7 -10.04 7.99 0.46
CA PRO A 7 -10.16 7.18 -0.76
C PRO A 7 -11.05 7.88 -1.80
N VAL A 8 -10.47 8.30 -2.93
CA VAL A 8 -11.18 8.94 -4.06
C VAL A 8 -11.85 7.90 -4.97
N LYS A 9 -11.17 6.76 -5.18
CA LYS A 9 -11.65 5.62 -5.95
C LYS A 9 -11.13 4.34 -5.30
N TYR A 10 -11.97 3.32 -5.21
CA TYR A 10 -11.62 2.00 -4.71
C TYR A 10 -12.19 0.93 -5.64
N HIS A 11 -11.65 -0.28 -5.55
CA HIS A 11 -12.09 -1.42 -6.33
C HIS A 11 -13.24 -2.13 -5.62
N GLU A 12 -14.23 -2.68 -6.34
CA GLU A 12 -15.40 -3.35 -5.74
C GLU A 12 -15.04 -4.50 -4.78
N LYS A 13 -13.94 -5.19 -5.09
CA LYS A 13 -13.35 -6.26 -4.25
C LYS A 13 -12.71 -5.78 -2.95
N LEU A 14 -12.56 -4.47 -2.76
CA LEU A 14 -12.05 -3.87 -1.53
C LEU A 14 -13.21 -3.11 -0.85
N PRO A 15 -13.77 -3.64 0.25
CA PRO A 15 -14.80 -2.94 1.02
C PRO A 15 -14.37 -1.52 1.41
N TYR A 16 -15.32 -0.59 1.44
CA TYR A 16 -15.03 0.83 1.67
C TYR A 16 -14.39 1.09 3.04
N ASP A 17 -14.85 0.40 4.08
CA ASP A 17 -14.27 0.46 5.42
C ASP A 17 -12.78 0.06 5.41
N LYS A 18 -12.42 -0.97 4.64
CA LYS A 18 -11.02 -1.37 4.43
C LYS A 18 -10.26 -0.32 3.64
N ALA A 19 -10.84 0.25 2.60
CA ALA A 19 -10.20 1.32 1.82
C ALA A 19 -9.86 2.54 2.70
N VAL A 20 -10.78 2.94 3.59
CA VAL A 20 -10.55 4.02 4.56
C VAL A 20 -9.44 3.66 5.55
N GLN A 21 -9.44 2.42 6.09
CA GLN A 21 -8.38 1.93 6.97
C GLN A 21 -7.00 1.98 6.29
N TYR A 22 -6.89 1.49 5.06
CA TYR A 22 -5.64 1.54 4.30
C TYR A 22 -5.19 2.97 4.05
N ALA A 23 -6.10 3.87 3.68
CA ALA A 23 -5.75 5.24 3.38
C ALA A 23 -5.19 5.98 4.60
N ALA A 24 -5.84 5.86 5.77
CA ALA A 24 -5.37 6.47 7.02
C ALA A 24 -4.00 5.92 7.43
N LEU A 25 -3.86 4.60 7.52
CA LEU A 25 -2.63 3.96 7.99
C LEU A 25 -1.44 4.22 7.05
N LEU A 26 -1.67 4.16 5.73
CA LEU A 26 -0.60 4.39 4.76
C LEU A 26 -0.21 5.86 4.66
N SER A 27 -1.13 6.79 4.91
CA SER A 27 -0.81 8.23 4.99
C SER A 27 0.18 8.52 6.13
N ASP A 28 -0.10 8.00 7.33
CA ASP A 28 0.76 8.15 8.50
C ASP A 28 2.12 7.46 8.29
N PHE A 29 2.09 6.27 7.70
CA PHE A 29 3.30 5.51 7.36
C PHE A 29 4.17 6.27 6.35
N CYS A 30 3.60 6.81 5.28
CA CYS A 30 4.35 7.58 4.28
C CYS A 30 4.95 8.86 4.88
N THR A 31 4.22 9.53 5.79
CA THR A 31 4.72 10.73 6.49
C THR A 31 5.90 10.41 7.38
N SER A 32 5.81 9.33 8.17
CA SER A 32 6.91 8.84 8.99
C SER A 32 8.11 8.40 8.16
N SER A 33 7.86 7.71 7.03
CA SER A 33 8.91 7.23 6.12
C SER A 33 9.65 8.39 5.46
N ARG A 34 8.95 9.44 5.01
CA ARG A 34 9.56 10.67 4.48
C ARG A 34 10.46 11.34 5.52
N LYS A 35 10.01 11.43 6.76
CA LYS A 35 10.80 12.01 7.86
C LYS A 35 12.09 11.21 8.08
N CYS A 36 11.97 9.90 8.20
CA CYS A 36 13.12 9.00 8.39
C CYS A 36 14.10 9.08 7.20
N LEU A 37 13.60 9.15 5.96
CA LEU A 37 14.43 9.28 4.77
C LEU A 37 15.21 10.60 4.77
N LYS A 38 14.57 11.71 5.15
CA LYS A 38 15.22 13.03 5.26
C LYS A 38 16.28 13.08 6.36
N GLU A 39 16.04 12.41 7.49
CA GLU A 39 17.01 12.29 8.57
C GLU A 39 18.24 11.46 8.16
N LEU A 40 18.02 10.36 7.42
CA LEU A 40 19.09 9.46 6.99
C LEU A 40 19.89 10.00 5.79
N LEU A 41 19.23 10.69 4.86
CA LEU A 41 19.79 11.16 3.59
C LEU A 41 19.52 12.66 3.39
N PRO A 42 20.12 13.55 4.19
CA PRO A 42 19.82 14.98 4.19
C PRO A 42 20.21 15.73 2.90
N TYR A 43 21.08 15.14 2.07
CA TYR A 43 21.55 15.73 0.80
C TYR A 43 20.80 15.22 -0.42
N VAL A 44 19.84 14.32 -0.23
CA VAL A 44 19.04 13.76 -1.31
C VAL A 44 17.78 14.60 -1.44
N GLU A 45 17.65 15.34 -2.54
CA GLU A 45 16.41 16.07 -2.87
C GLU A 45 15.24 15.14 -3.22
N ASN A 46 15.48 13.82 -3.34
CA ASN A 46 14.43 12.88 -3.69
C ASN A 46 13.46 12.69 -2.52
N ASP A 47 12.22 13.14 -2.73
CA ASP A 47 11.09 12.79 -1.89
C ASP A 47 10.71 11.32 -2.06
N LEU A 48 9.88 10.80 -1.15
CA LEU A 48 9.38 9.44 -1.19
C LEU A 48 8.48 9.22 -2.42
N ASN A 49 9.05 8.65 -3.48
CA ASN A 49 8.34 8.39 -4.73
C ASN A 49 7.40 7.17 -4.62
N ALA A 50 7.93 6.03 -4.18
CA ALA A 50 7.18 4.80 -4.04
C ALA A 50 7.64 3.95 -2.85
N VAL A 51 6.68 3.28 -2.21
CA VAL A 51 6.90 2.26 -1.19
C VAL A 51 6.24 0.97 -1.64
N ARG A 52 6.98 -0.14 -1.58
CA ARG A 52 6.46 -1.48 -1.86
C ARG A 52 6.67 -2.35 -0.63
N ILE A 53 5.59 -2.85 -0.05
CA ILE A 53 5.60 -3.69 1.14
C ILE A 53 5.10 -5.07 0.75
N ARG A 54 5.91 -6.11 0.98
CA ARG A 54 5.51 -7.51 0.75
C ARG A 54 5.21 -8.17 2.08
N THR A 55 4.07 -8.86 2.17
CA THR A 55 3.66 -9.63 3.34
C THR A 55 3.98 -11.11 3.14
N LYS A 56 4.03 -11.86 4.24
CA LYS A 56 4.18 -13.33 4.21
C LYS A 56 3.00 -14.03 3.54
N GLU A 57 1.83 -13.38 3.52
CA GLU A 57 0.60 -13.83 2.86
C GLU A 57 0.63 -13.62 1.34
N ARG A 58 1.83 -13.51 0.76
CA ARG A 58 2.06 -13.34 -0.69
C ARG A 58 1.29 -12.16 -1.30
N THR A 59 1.07 -11.14 -0.49
CA THR A 59 0.42 -9.89 -0.90
C THR A 59 1.47 -8.78 -0.93
N GLU A 60 1.41 -7.94 -1.96
CA GLU A 60 2.22 -6.75 -2.09
C GLU A 60 1.31 -5.51 -2.06
N ILE A 61 1.62 -4.61 -1.13
CA ILE A 61 1.03 -3.29 -1.04
C ILE A 61 2.00 -2.32 -1.70
N ILE A 62 1.56 -1.69 -2.79
CA ILE A 62 2.31 -0.69 -3.52
C ILE A 62 1.67 0.66 -3.26
N VAL A 63 2.47 1.61 -2.75
CA VAL A 63 2.07 2.98 -2.51
C VAL A 63 2.93 3.88 -3.37
N VAL A 64 2.32 4.64 -4.28
CA VAL A 64 3.03 5.54 -5.19
C VAL A 64 2.47 6.94 -5.02
N SER A 65 3.36 7.92 -4.82
CA SER A 65 3.01 9.33 -4.82
C SER A 65 3.01 9.84 -6.26
N ALA A 66 1.88 10.36 -6.74
CA ALA A 66 1.74 10.91 -8.08
C ALA A 66 0.95 12.23 -8.03
N MET A 67 1.67 13.35 -8.18
CA MET A 67 1.10 14.70 -8.07
C MET A 67 0.35 14.87 -6.73
N ASP A 68 -0.92 15.26 -6.78
CA ASP A 68 -1.77 15.48 -5.61
C ASP A 68 -2.45 14.20 -5.08
N TYR A 69 -2.11 13.04 -5.66
CA TYR A 69 -2.73 11.76 -5.34
C TYR A 69 -1.70 10.73 -4.91
N VAL A 70 -2.11 9.89 -3.97
CA VAL A 70 -1.37 8.68 -3.59
C VAL A 70 -2.13 7.48 -4.10
N LEU A 71 -1.52 6.71 -5.01
CA LEU A 71 -2.07 5.45 -5.50
C LEU A 71 -1.68 4.34 -4.52
N ILE A 72 -2.68 3.60 -4.06
CA ILE A 72 -2.48 2.38 -3.25
C ILE A 72 -3.00 1.22 -4.07
N VAL A 73 -2.16 0.21 -4.26
CA VAL A 73 -2.51 -1.03 -4.94
C VAL A 73 -2.21 -2.20 -4.00
N VAL A 74 -3.16 -3.10 -3.86
CA VAL A 74 -2.98 -4.38 -3.17
C VAL A 74 -3.01 -5.46 -4.24
N GLN A 75 -1.91 -6.19 -4.42
CA GLN A 75 -1.78 -7.22 -5.44
C GLN A 75 -1.20 -8.51 -4.88
N ASN A 76 -1.45 -9.63 -5.55
CA ASN A 76 -0.79 -10.90 -5.24
C ASN A 76 0.59 -10.95 -5.89
N CYS A 77 1.63 -11.24 -5.11
CA CYS A 77 3.00 -11.39 -5.60
C CYS A 77 3.46 -12.85 -5.73
N SER A 78 2.54 -13.83 -5.65
CA SER A 78 2.81 -15.27 -5.75
C SER A 78 3.02 -15.79 -7.18
N GLY A 79 2.80 -14.96 -8.20
CA GLY A 79 2.85 -15.36 -9.60
C GLY A 79 1.69 -16.26 -10.05
N LYS A 80 0.76 -16.61 -9.15
CA LYS A 80 -0.49 -17.32 -9.45
C LYS A 80 -1.66 -16.34 -9.40
N PRO A 81 -2.64 -16.44 -10.31
CA PRO A 81 -3.86 -15.63 -10.22
C PRO A 81 -4.58 -15.95 -8.91
N ILE A 82 -5.07 -14.92 -8.20
CA ILE A 82 -5.98 -15.13 -7.07
C ILE A 82 -7.27 -15.69 -7.63
N ASN A 83 -7.64 -16.91 -7.24
CA ASN A 83 -8.96 -17.46 -7.47
C ASN A 83 -9.88 -16.88 -6.38
N TYR A 84 -10.80 -15.99 -6.75
CA TYR A 84 -11.64 -15.28 -5.79
C TYR A 84 -12.94 -16.04 -5.44
N ASP A 85 -13.28 -17.08 -6.20
CA ASP A 85 -14.46 -17.94 -5.96
C ASP A 85 -14.19 -19.05 -4.94
N GLU A 86 -12.92 -19.42 -4.77
CA GLU A 86 -12.49 -20.28 -3.67
C GLU A 86 -12.07 -19.34 -2.54
N GLY A 87 -12.70 -19.44 -1.38
CA GLY A 87 -12.34 -18.70 -0.16
C GLY A 87 -10.97 -19.12 0.37
N GLU A 88 -9.91 -18.94 -0.43
CA GLU A 88 -8.52 -19.19 -0.08
C GLU A 88 -8.07 -18.05 0.84
N ALA A 89 -8.62 -18.05 2.06
CA ALA A 89 -8.01 -17.41 3.20
C ALA A 89 -6.55 -17.86 3.21
N ALA A 90 -5.64 -16.88 3.14
CA ALA A 90 -4.20 -17.05 3.03
C ALA A 90 -3.73 -18.26 3.86
N LYS A 91 -3.43 -19.37 3.19
CA LYS A 91 -2.75 -20.48 3.85
C LYS A 91 -1.42 -19.92 4.36
N PRO A 92 -1.14 -19.97 5.67
CA PRO A 92 0.14 -19.50 6.19
C PRO A 92 1.25 -20.27 5.48
N ALA A 93 2.25 -19.54 4.99
CA ALA A 93 3.41 -20.14 4.34
C ALA A 93 4.08 -21.12 5.32
N GLU A 94 4.10 -22.40 4.97
CA GLU A 94 4.89 -23.42 5.65
C GLU A 94 6.35 -22.96 5.75
N ALA A 95 6.91 -23.12 6.95
CA ALA A 95 8.26 -22.71 7.33
C ALA A 95 9.30 -23.74 6.91
#